data_AF-A0A5B7GMJ6-F1
#
_entry.id   AF-A0A5B7GMJ6-F1
#
_cell.length_a   1.000
_cell.length_b   1.000
_cell.length_c   1.000
_cell.angle_alpha   90.00
_cell.angle_beta   90.00
_cell.angle_gamma   90.00
#
_symmetry.space_group_name_H-M   'P 1'
#
loop_
_entity.id
_entity.type
_entity.pdbx_description
1 polymer ?
#
loop_
_entity_poly.entity_id
_entity_poly.type
_entity_poly.pdbx_seq_one_letter_code
_entity_poly.pdbx_strand_id
1 'polypeptide(L)'
;MADHRCDNVIIIVRCSPLGPVGTSDHEAILTRILFRRTKDESSTRTLWQWEDTNWEQLRRCLEKTNWASLSQGDVDQQVERLTEVLLGAQERWVLHKQHED
;
A
#
# COMPACT_ATOMS: atom_id res chain seq x y z
N MET A 1 -6.03 25.29 -5.15
CA MET A 1 -6.50 24.96 -6.51
C MET A 1 -5.68 23.77 -6.97
N ALA A 2 -6.20 22.56 -6.77
CA ALA A 2 -5.48 21.32 -7.07
C ALA A 2 -5.66 21.01 -8.57
N ASP A 3 -4.53 20.92 -9.28
CA ASP A 3 -4.45 20.45 -10.66
C ASP A 3 -4.76 18.94 -10.67
N HIS A 4 -6.02 18.58 -10.93
CA HIS A 4 -6.38 17.19 -11.24
C HIS A 4 -5.90 16.86 -12.64
N ARG A 5 -4.61 16.56 -12.75
CA ARG A 5 -4.04 15.96 -13.94
C ARG A 5 -4.51 14.50 -13.98
N CYS A 6 -5.54 14.23 -14.76
CA CYS A 6 -5.88 12.86 -15.14
C CYS A 6 -4.72 12.36 -16.01
N ASP A 7 -3.80 11.59 -15.43
CA ASP A 7 -2.79 10.90 -16.20
C ASP A 7 -3.48 9.95 -17.18
N ASN A 8 -3.39 10.27 -18.46
CA ASN A 8 -3.97 9.47 -19.53
C ASN A 8 -3.24 8.12 -19.60
N VAL A 9 -3.81 7.10 -18.97
CA VAL A 9 -3.33 5.73 -19.09
C VAL A 9 -3.71 5.20 -20.48
N ILE A 10 -2.74 5.14 -21.39
CA ILE A 10 -2.93 4.48 -22.69
C ILE A 10 -2.62 2.99 -22.50
N ILE A 11 -3.66 2.16 -22.56
CA ILE A 11 -3.54 0.70 -22.59
C ILE A 11 -3.73 0.26 -24.04
N ILE A 12 -2.67 -0.22 -24.68
CA ILE A 12 -2.78 -0.85 -25.99
C ILE A 12 -2.74 -2.36 -25.79
N VAL A 13 -3.84 -3.03 -26.10
CA VAL A 13 -3.94 -4.48 -26.10
C VAL A 13 -3.88 -4.96 -27.54
N ARG A 14 -2.93 -5.84 -27.85
CA ARG A 14 -2.87 -6.55 -29.12
C ARG A 14 -3.04 -8.04 -28.85
N CYS A 15 -4.07 -8.63 -29.43
CA CYS A 15 -4.29 -10.06 -29.40
C CYS A 15 -3.97 -10.64 -30.78
N SER A 16 -3.23 -11.73 -30.82
CA SER A 16 -2.99 -12.50 -32.05
C SER A 16 -3.16 -13.98 -31.77
N PRO A 17 -3.86 -14.72 -32.65
CA PRO A 17 -3.94 -16.17 -32.51
C PRO A 17 -2.53 -16.78 -32.70
N LEU A 18 -2.25 -17.82 -31.92
CA LEU A 18 -1.03 -18.61 -31.99
C LEU A 18 -1.24 -19.97 -32.65
N GLY A 19 -2.49 -20.36 -32.92
CA GLY A 19 -2.83 -21.68 -33.43
C GLY A 19 -3.29 -22.63 -32.32
N PRO A 20 -3.67 -23.86 -32.70
CA PRO A 20 -4.05 -24.91 -31.75
C PRO A 20 -2.90 -25.33 -30.84
N VAL A 21 -3.22 -25.63 -29.58
CA VAL A 21 -2.24 -26.19 -28.64
C VAL A 21 -2.22 -27.72 -28.76
N GLY A 22 -1.24 -28.25 -29.49
CA GLY A 22 -1.09 -29.69 -29.68
C GLY A 22 -2.25 -30.29 -30.48
N THR A 23 -2.96 -31.27 -29.91
CA THR A 23 -4.16 -31.88 -30.51
C THR A 23 -5.46 -31.30 -29.99
N SER A 24 -5.40 -30.18 -29.24
CA SER A 24 -6.60 -29.51 -28.75
C SER A 24 -7.36 -28.85 -29.89
N ASP A 25 -8.68 -28.84 -29.79
CA ASP A 25 -9.62 -28.07 -30.59
C ASP A 25 -9.71 -26.59 -30.16
N HIS A 26 -8.94 -26.17 -29.15
CA HIS A 26 -8.85 -24.80 -28.69
C HIS A 26 -7.64 -24.06 -29.28
N GLU A 27 -7.87 -22.79 -29.66
CA GLU A 27 -6.87 -21.86 -30.17
C GLU A 27 -6.17 -21.12 -29.03
N ALA A 28 -4.83 -21.08 -29.04
CA ALA A 28 -4.07 -20.21 -28.16
C ALA A 28 -4.12 -18.77 -28.67
N ILE A 29 -4.24 -17.81 -27.74
CA ILE A 29 -4.18 -16.38 -28.05
C ILE A 29 -2.99 -15.77 -27.32
N LEU A 30 -2.13 -15.06 -28.05
CA LEU A 30 -1.11 -14.19 -27.48
C LEU A 30 -1.69 -12.81 -27.26
N THR A 31 -1.76 -12.38 -26.01
CA THR A 31 -2.11 -11.01 -25.64
C THR A 31 -0.86 -10.23 -25.26
N ARG A 32 -0.52 -9.21 -26.05
CA ARG A 32 0.53 -8.23 -25.73
C ARG A 32 -0.13 -6.97 -25.20
N ILE A 33 0.13 -6.67 -23.93
CA ILE A 33 -0.36 -5.46 -23.26
C ILE A 33 0.80 -4.48 -23.19
N LEU A 34 0.71 -3.38 -23.93
CA LEU A 34 1.64 -2.26 -23.77
C LEU A 34 1.05 -1.31 -22.74
N PHE A 35 1.67 -1.30 -21.57
CA PHE A 35 1.34 -0.39 -20.48
C PHE A 35 2.37 0.74 -20.46
N ARG A 36 1.97 1.95 -20.89
CA ARG A 36 2.77 3.16 -20.70
C ARG A 36 2.19 3.93 -19.53
N ARG A 37 2.68 3.62 -18.33
CA ARG A 37 2.56 4.50 -17.17
C ARG A 37 3.82 5.35 -17.13
N THR A 38 3.66 6.67 -17.05
CA THR A 38 4.75 7.55 -16.59
C THR A 38 5.23 6.95 -15.26
N LYS A 39 6.50 6.58 -15.11
CA LYS A 39 7.01 6.12 -13.80
C LYS A 39 6.58 7.21 -12.82
N ASP A 40 5.69 6.88 -11.88
CA ASP A 40 5.34 7.83 -10.82
C ASP A 40 6.65 8.26 -10.18
N GLU A 41 6.72 9.52 -9.74
CA GLU A 41 7.84 10.01 -8.92
C GLU A 41 8.16 8.94 -7.87
N SER A 42 9.45 8.61 -7.73
CA SER A 42 9.90 7.51 -6.87
C SER A 42 9.21 7.63 -5.52
N SER A 43 8.28 6.73 -5.24
CA SER A 43 7.54 6.79 -3.98
C SER A 43 8.48 6.30 -2.89
N THR A 44 8.81 7.16 -1.93
CA THR A 44 9.55 6.71 -0.76
C THR A 44 8.66 5.73 0.02
N ARG A 45 9.13 4.50 0.19
CA ARG A 45 8.44 3.47 0.98
C ARG A 45 9.10 3.36 2.35
N THR A 46 8.29 3.40 3.40
CA THR A 46 8.77 3.06 4.75
C THR A 46 8.79 1.53 4.92
N LEU A 47 9.97 0.94 5.08
CA LEU A 47 10.14 -0.47 5.43
C LEU A 47 10.22 -0.62 6.95
N TRP A 48 9.19 -1.25 7.53
CA TRP A 48 9.09 -1.53 8.96
C TRP A 48 9.75 -2.86 9.31
N GLN A 49 10.73 -2.83 10.22
CA GLN A 49 11.52 -3.98 10.66
C GLN A 49 10.90 -4.58 11.94
N TRP A 50 9.77 -5.26 11.76
CA TRP A 50 9.01 -5.86 12.86
C TRP A 50 9.80 -6.95 13.61
N GLU A 51 10.72 -7.63 12.94
CA GLU A 51 11.57 -8.67 13.53
C GLU A 51 12.51 -8.10 14.59
N ASP A 52 13.02 -6.88 14.38
CA ASP A 52 13.97 -6.20 15.27
C ASP A 52 13.28 -5.22 16.24
N THR A 53 11.94 -5.29 16.33
CA THR A 53 11.14 -4.35 17.11
C THR A 53 11.29 -4.55 18.62
N ASN A 54 11.35 -3.45 19.37
CA ASN A 54 11.28 -3.50 20.83
C ASN A 54 9.83 -3.70 21.30
N TRP A 55 9.37 -4.95 21.21
CA TRP A 55 8.01 -5.36 21.56
C TRP A 55 7.62 -5.01 23.00
N GLU A 56 8.57 -5.03 23.93
CA GLU A 56 8.27 -4.70 25.32
C GLU A 56 7.90 -3.23 25.48
N GLN A 57 8.63 -2.32 24.83
CA GLN A 57 8.32 -0.90 24.90
C GLN A 57 7.05 -0.55 24.12
N LEU A 58 6.84 -1.16 22.95
CA LEU A 58 5.59 -1.01 22.21
C LEU A 58 4.39 -1.44 23.06
N ARG A 59 4.47 -2.62 23.69
CA ARG A 59 3.43 -3.11 24.60
C ARG A 59 3.20 -2.15 25.78
N ARG A 60 4.26 -1.73 26.48
CA ARG A 60 4.13 -0.79 27.61
C ARG A 60 3.55 0.55 27.19
N CYS A 61 3.87 1.01 25.98
CA CYS A 61 3.30 2.23 25.41
C CYS A 61 1.79 2.08 25.24
N LEU A 62 1.36 0.99 24.62
CA LEU A 62 -0.06 0.68 24.39
C LEU A 62 -0.82 0.43 25.70
N GLU A 63 -0.23 -0.25 26.68
CA GLU A 63 -0.84 -0.47 28.00
C GLU A 63 -1.10 0.84 28.76
N LYS A 64 -0.22 1.83 28.59
CA LYS A 64 -0.34 3.15 29.23
C LYS A 64 -1.24 4.13 28.48
N THR A 65 -1.65 3.80 27.25
CA THR A 65 -2.56 4.63 26.46
C THR A 65 -3.91 4.73 27.17
N ASN A 66 -4.44 5.95 27.30
CA ASN A 66 -5.78 6.16 27.84
C ASN A 66 -6.84 5.87 26.77
N TRP A 67 -7.14 4.58 26.55
CA TRP A 67 -8.11 4.13 25.55
C TRP A 67 -9.50 4.75 25.70
N ALA A 68 -9.93 5.01 26.94
CA ALA A 68 -11.23 5.62 27.21
C ALA A 68 -11.34 7.05 26.66
N SER A 69 -10.23 7.79 26.60
CA SER A 69 -10.22 9.13 26.00
C SER A 69 -10.38 9.10 24.47
N LEU A 70 -10.01 7.99 23.82
CA LEU A 70 -10.11 7.84 22.36
C LEU A 70 -11.53 7.52 21.91
N SER A 71 -12.41 7.06 22.82
CA SER A 71 -13.82 6.74 22.55
C SER A 71 -14.76 7.95 22.68
N GLN A 72 -14.22 9.16 22.80
CA GLN A 72 -15.02 10.39 22.87
C GLN A 72 -15.27 10.93 21.46
N GLY A 73 -16.36 11.66 21.26
CA GLY A 73 -16.72 12.24 19.95
C GLY A 73 -17.41 11.26 19.00
N ASP A 74 -17.54 11.65 17.73
CA ASP A 74 -18.09 10.80 16.68
C ASP A 74 -17.10 9.72 16.19
N VAL A 75 -17.60 8.78 15.40
CA VAL A 75 -16.84 7.63 14.93
C VAL A 75 -15.60 8.03 14.11
N ASP A 76 -15.71 9.06 13.27
CA ASP A 76 -14.60 9.48 12.42
C ASP A 76 -13.45 10.05 13.27
N GLN A 77 -13.79 10.89 14.25
CA GLN A 77 -12.81 11.43 15.20
C GLN A 77 -12.21 10.34 16.11
N GLN A 78 -12.98 9.30 16.44
CA GLN A 78 -12.47 8.17 17.22
C GLN A 78 -11.47 7.36 16.39
N VAL A 79 -11.79 7.09 15.12
CA VAL A 79 -10.92 6.35 14.19
C VAL A 79 -9.64 7.12 13.90
N GLU A 80 -9.72 8.43 13.69
CA GLU A 80 -8.56 9.30 13.48
C GLU A 80 -7.63 9.25 14.69
N ARG A 81 -8.15 9.51 15.90
CA ARG A 81 -7.36 9.46 17.13
C ARG A 81 -6.75 8.09 17.42
N LEU A 82 -7.51 7.02 17.18
CA LEU A 82 -7.00 5.65 17.32
C LEU A 82 -5.83 5.42 16.34
N THR A 83 -6.00 5.84 15.09
CA THR A 83 -4.99 5.70 14.04
C THR A 83 -3.73 6.47 14.38
N GLU A 84 -3.85 7.73 14.81
CA GLU A 84 -2.73 8.56 15.25
C GLU A 84 -1.93 7.92 16.39
N VAL A 85 -2.64 7.40 17.41
CA VAL A 85 -1.99 6.74 18.56
C VAL A 85 -1.24 5.48 18.13
N LEU A 86 -1.85 4.64 17.29
CA LEU A 86 -1.22 3.40 16.82
C LEU A 86 -0.02 3.69 15.92
N LEU A 87 -0.16 4.60 14.95
CA LEU A 87 0.92 4.98 14.06
C LEU A 87 2.06 5.66 14.81
N GLY A 88 1.77 6.54 15.77
CA GLY A 88 2.79 7.19 16.60
C GLY A 88 3.53 6.20 17.51
N ALA A 89 2.83 5.18 18.04
CA ALA A 89 3.47 4.11 18.80
C ALA A 89 4.36 3.23 17.89
N GLN A 90 3.87 2.90 16.69
CA GLN A 90 4.62 2.17 15.69
C GLN A 90 5.89 2.93 15.28
N GLU A 91 5.76 4.19 14.86
CA GLU A 91 6.88 5.03 14.43
C GLU A 91 7.98 5.13 15.50
N ARG A 92 7.60 5.19 16.78
CA ARG A 92 8.54 5.33 17.89
C ARG A 92 9.26 4.05 18.26
N TRP A 93 8.60 2.90 18.17
CA TRP A 93 9.10 1.64 18.75
C TRP A 93 9.45 0.56 17.72
N VAL A 94 9.01 0.73 16.49
CA VAL A 94 9.28 -0.17 15.36
C VAL A 94 10.36 0.48 14.51
N LEU A 95 11.52 -0.19 14.45
CA LEU A 95 12.63 0.26 13.62
C LEU A 95 12.16 0.34 12.16
N HIS A 96 12.46 1.43 11.49
CA HIS A 96 12.06 1.62 10.10
C HIS A 96 13.11 2.37 9.30
N LYS A 97 13.12 2.15 7.99
CA LYS A 97 13.99 2.83 7.05
C LYS A 97 13.19 3.26 5.82
N GLN A 98 13.57 4.42 5.28
CA GLN A 98 13.06 4.86 3.99
C GLN A 98 13.77 4.08 2.87
N HIS A 99 13.00 3.62 1.89
CA HIS A 99 13.48 2.96 0.69
C HIS A 99 12.98 3.73 -0.52
N GLU A 100 13.91 4.15 -1.37
CA GLU A 100 13.60 4.81 -2.64
C GLU A 100 13.64 3.78 -3.78
N ASP A 101 12.63 3.81 -4.67
CA ASP A 101 12.43 2.87 -5.78
C ASP A 101 13.06 3.31 -7.13
#